data_AF-A0AAD2E6G5-F1
#
_entry.id   AF-A0AAD2E6G5-F1
#
_cell.length_a   1.000
_cell.length_b   1.000
_cell.length_c   1.000
_cell.angle_alpha   90.00
_cell.angle_beta   90.00
_cell.angle_gamma   90.00
#
_symmetry.space_group_name_H-M   'P 1'
#
loop_
_entity.id
_entity.type
_entity.pdbx_description
1 polymer ?
#
loop_
_entity_poly.entity_id
_entity_poly.type
_entity_poly.pdbx_seq_one_letter_code
_entity_poly.pdbx_strand_id
1 'polypeptide(L)'
;MIYLRLPRMEFLSGDYLLLLGVRKLINVAVPGTIDERAINTKRELNPWERNENHTLCLNSAKAIGCTVVNIGTQDFIEGRRHLVLGLISQIIKIQLLADLNLKKTPQLVELVDDSKDVEELMSLAPEKILLRWMNFQLKKAGYTKTVSNFSSDVKDAEAYAHLLNVLAPEHSNPSTLKVKDPLEKAKLVLEHADRMGCKRYLTTKDIVEGSPNLNLAFVAHIFQHRNGLSTQTKQISFLETLPDDTQISREERSFRFWINNLGNSTYINNIFEDVRNG
;
A
#
# COMPACT_ATOMS: atom_id res chain seq x y z
N MET A 1 -8.93 4.23 -0.62
CA MET A 1 -10.32 4.08 -0.09
C MET A 1 -11.02 2.75 -0.46
N ILE A 2 -10.32 1.66 -0.85
CA ILE A 2 -10.95 0.33 -1.06
C ILE A 2 -11.47 -0.22 0.27
N TYR A 3 -10.65 -0.18 1.32
CA TYR A 3 -11.07 -0.65 2.65
C TYR A 3 -12.22 0.17 3.27
N LEU A 4 -12.45 1.40 2.81
CA LEU A 4 -13.51 2.29 3.31
C LEU A 4 -14.82 2.22 2.51
N ARG A 5 -14.82 1.52 1.37
CA ARG A 5 -16.02 1.33 0.52
C ARG A 5 -16.38 -0.13 0.27
N LEU A 6 -15.59 -1.09 0.74
CA LEU A 6 -16.04 -2.48 0.77
C LEU A 6 -17.15 -2.58 1.83
N PRO A 7 -18.42 -2.82 1.45
CA PRO A 7 -19.37 -3.39 2.40
C PRO A 7 -18.70 -4.64 2.95
N ARG A 8 -18.93 -4.97 4.23
CA ARG A 8 -18.47 -6.22 4.87
C ARG A 8 -18.30 -7.29 3.79
N MET A 9 -17.04 -7.68 3.51
CA MET A 9 -16.79 -8.81 2.62
C MET A 9 -17.29 -10.03 3.37
N GLU A 10 -18.60 -10.22 3.31
CA GLU A 10 -19.29 -11.44 3.62
C GLU A 10 -18.71 -12.45 2.65
N PHE A 11 -17.71 -13.20 3.14
CA PHE A 11 -17.21 -14.43 2.53
C PHE A 11 -18.34 -15.47 2.58
N LEU A 12 -19.47 -15.15 1.95
CA LEU A 12 -20.59 -16.07 1.78
C LEU A 12 -20.19 -17.03 0.68
N SER A 13 -20.24 -18.30 1.04
CA SER A 13 -19.95 -19.46 0.22
C SER A 13 -20.51 -19.34 -1.19
N GLY A 14 -19.63 -19.19 -2.17
CA GLY A 14 -19.96 -19.24 -3.59
C GLY A 14 -18.88 -18.57 -4.43
N ASP A 15 -18.27 -19.33 -5.34
CA ASP A 15 -17.26 -18.90 -6.33
C ASP A 15 -17.63 -17.60 -7.07
N TYR A 16 -18.93 -17.31 -7.13
CA TYR A 16 -19.53 -16.13 -7.75
C TYR A 16 -19.18 -14.80 -7.08
N LEU A 17 -19.18 -14.72 -5.74
CA LEU A 17 -19.00 -13.45 -5.04
C LEU A 17 -17.52 -13.06 -4.92
N LEU A 18 -16.66 -14.06 -4.73
CA LEU A 18 -15.22 -13.85 -4.55
C LEU A 18 -14.59 -13.22 -5.81
N LEU A 19 -14.98 -13.69 -7.01
CA LEU A 19 -14.40 -13.18 -8.26
C LEU A 19 -14.95 -11.84 -8.70
N LEU A 20 -16.25 -11.61 -8.54
CA LEU A 20 -16.85 -10.28 -8.71
C LEU A 20 -16.17 -9.26 -7.80
N GLY A 21 -15.83 -9.67 -6.58
CA GLY A 21 -15.06 -8.88 -5.63
C GLY A 21 -13.66 -8.56 -6.14
N VAL A 22 -12.83 -9.57 -6.46
CA VAL A 22 -11.42 -9.37 -6.83
C VAL A 22 -11.26 -8.59 -8.14
N ARG A 23 -12.09 -8.82 -9.15
CA ARG A 23 -12.01 -8.07 -10.42
C ARG A 23 -12.41 -6.60 -10.27
N LYS A 24 -13.45 -6.32 -9.47
CA LYS A 24 -13.79 -4.94 -9.09
C LYS A 24 -12.67 -4.33 -8.26
N LEU A 25 -12.07 -5.11 -7.35
CA LEU A 25 -10.93 -4.67 -6.54
C LEU A 25 -9.76 -4.16 -7.39
N ILE A 26 -9.44 -4.86 -8.50
CA ILE A 26 -8.41 -4.43 -9.46
C ILE A 26 -8.75 -3.06 -10.04
N ASN A 27 -9.98 -2.85 -10.52
CA ASN A 27 -10.40 -1.55 -11.05
C ASN A 27 -10.51 -0.46 -9.97
N VAL A 28 -10.79 -0.79 -8.72
CA VAL A 28 -10.74 0.20 -7.63
C VAL A 28 -9.27 0.51 -7.25
N ALA A 29 -8.35 -0.45 -7.41
CA ALA A 29 -6.92 -0.23 -7.15
C ALA A 29 -6.28 0.61 -8.25
N VAL A 30 -6.52 0.26 -9.50
CA VAL A 30 -6.04 0.96 -10.69
C VAL A 30 -7.21 1.07 -11.68
N PRO A 31 -7.90 2.23 -11.72
CA PRO A 31 -9.04 2.45 -12.61
C PRO A 31 -8.71 2.20 -14.07
N GLY A 32 -9.63 1.53 -14.78
CA GLY A 32 -9.50 1.24 -16.21
C GLY A 32 -8.59 0.05 -16.57
N THR A 33 -8.14 -0.75 -15.59
CA THR A 33 -7.32 -1.93 -15.85
C THR A 33 -8.10 -3.04 -16.55
N ILE A 34 -9.34 -3.27 -16.13
CA ILE A 34 -10.24 -4.29 -16.70
C ILE A 34 -11.41 -3.56 -17.34
N ASP A 35 -11.61 -3.79 -18.63
CA ASP A 35 -12.86 -3.40 -19.28
C ASP A 35 -13.97 -4.35 -18.80
N GLU A 36 -14.97 -3.80 -18.09
CA GLU A 36 -16.06 -4.60 -17.53
C GLU A 36 -16.89 -5.33 -18.59
N ARG A 37 -16.83 -4.89 -19.86
CA ARG A 37 -17.50 -5.56 -20.99
C ARG A 37 -16.86 -6.89 -21.38
N ALA A 38 -15.57 -7.06 -21.09
CA ALA A 38 -14.85 -8.32 -21.36
C ALA A 38 -15.15 -9.42 -20.33
N ILE A 39 -16.01 -9.13 -19.35
CA ILE A 39 -16.27 -9.99 -18.22
C ILE A 39 -17.56 -10.80 -18.43
N ASN A 40 -17.47 -12.11 -18.23
CA ASN A 40 -18.65 -12.96 -18.19
C ASN A 40 -19.45 -12.68 -16.89
N THR A 41 -20.67 -12.18 -17.02
CA THR A 41 -21.53 -11.64 -15.93
C THR A 41 -22.89 -12.34 -15.79
N LYS A 42 -23.05 -13.52 -16.41
CA LYS A 42 -24.26 -14.36 -16.27
C LYS A 42 -24.50 -14.71 -14.78
N ARG A 43 -25.68 -15.25 -14.45
CA ARG A 43 -26.03 -15.71 -13.08
C ARG A 43 -25.48 -17.10 -12.76
N GLU A 44 -25.33 -17.94 -13.78
CA GLU A 44 -24.61 -19.21 -13.70
C GLU A 44 -23.57 -19.22 -14.83
N LEU A 45 -22.30 -19.41 -14.47
CA LEU A 45 -21.19 -19.45 -15.42
C LEU A 45 -20.86 -20.91 -15.68
N ASN A 46 -20.67 -21.26 -16.95
CA ASN A 46 -20.12 -22.58 -17.27
C ASN A 46 -18.62 -22.63 -16.89
N PRO A 47 -18.01 -23.85 -16.82
CA PRO A 47 -16.61 -23.99 -16.41
C PRO A 47 -15.61 -23.19 -17.27
N TRP A 48 -15.88 -23.04 -18.57
CA TRP A 48 -15.02 -22.31 -19.49
C TRP A 48 -15.10 -20.78 -19.27
N GLU A 49 -16.30 -20.21 -19.18
CA GLU A 49 -16.52 -18.78 -18.90
C GLU A 49 -15.94 -18.39 -17.54
N ARG A 50 -15.99 -19.30 -16.57
CA ARG A 50 -15.34 -19.15 -15.27
C ARG A 50 -13.82 -19.08 -15.41
N ASN A 51 -13.23 -20.02 -16.16
CA ASN A 51 -11.79 -20.03 -16.42
C ASN A 51 -11.31 -18.79 -17.20
N GLU A 52 -12.10 -18.28 -18.15
CA GLU A 52 -11.81 -17.02 -18.83
C GLU A 52 -11.76 -15.84 -17.85
N ASN A 53 -12.74 -15.72 -16.96
CA ASN A 53 -12.75 -14.68 -15.93
C ASN A 53 -11.52 -14.78 -15.00
N HIS A 54 -11.09 -15.98 -14.62
CA HIS A 54 -9.88 -16.19 -13.82
C HIS A 54 -8.61 -15.79 -14.57
N THR A 55 -8.52 -16.17 -15.85
CA THR A 55 -7.40 -15.82 -16.73
C THR A 55 -7.28 -14.30 -16.86
N LEU A 56 -8.40 -13.62 -17.14
CA LEU A 56 -8.47 -12.17 -17.19
C LEU A 56 -8.00 -11.56 -15.87
N CYS A 57 -8.54 -12.01 -14.73
CA CYS A 57 -8.16 -11.52 -13.42
C CYS A 57 -6.66 -11.65 -13.12
N LEU A 58 -6.07 -12.81 -13.41
CA LEU A 58 -4.63 -13.06 -13.17
C LEU A 58 -3.76 -12.18 -14.06
N ASN A 59 -4.09 -12.05 -15.35
CA ASN A 59 -3.32 -11.22 -16.28
C ASN A 59 -3.45 -9.74 -15.93
N SER A 60 -4.64 -9.28 -15.55
CA SER A 60 -4.85 -7.91 -15.07
C SER A 60 -4.12 -7.64 -13.75
N ALA A 61 -4.06 -8.61 -12.83
CA ALA A 61 -3.26 -8.49 -11.61
C ALA A 61 -1.76 -8.32 -11.92
N LYS A 62 -1.21 -9.10 -12.86
CA LYS A 62 0.17 -8.93 -13.34
C LYS A 62 0.40 -7.52 -13.90
N ALA A 63 -0.54 -7.03 -14.71
CA ALA A 63 -0.45 -5.72 -15.36
C ALA A 63 -0.45 -4.54 -14.37
N ILE A 64 -0.98 -4.70 -13.16
CA ILE A 64 -0.92 -3.67 -12.11
C ILE A 64 0.28 -3.82 -11.18
N GLY A 65 1.07 -4.89 -11.32
CA GLY A 65 2.29 -5.14 -10.56
C GLY A 65 2.17 -6.21 -9.47
N CYS A 66 1.08 -6.99 -9.43
CA CYS A 66 1.04 -8.17 -8.56
C CYS A 66 1.98 -9.26 -9.08
N THR A 67 2.61 -9.97 -8.15
CA THR A 67 3.40 -11.17 -8.43
C THR A 67 2.53 -12.39 -8.17
N VAL A 68 2.14 -13.08 -9.25
CA VAL A 68 1.21 -14.22 -9.21
C VAL A 68 1.80 -15.48 -9.85
N VAL A 69 3.13 -15.61 -9.83
CA VAL A 69 3.88 -16.74 -10.43
C VAL A 69 3.36 -18.11 -9.94
N ASN A 70 2.99 -18.19 -8.67
CA ASN A 70 2.55 -19.43 -8.02
C ASN A 70 1.02 -19.55 -7.92
N ILE A 71 0.27 -18.79 -8.72
CA ILE A 71 -1.21 -18.81 -8.69
C ILE A 71 -1.73 -19.05 -10.10
N GLY A 72 -2.39 -20.21 -10.28
CA GLY A 72 -3.11 -20.58 -11.49
C GLY A 72 -4.61 -20.34 -11.39
N THR A 73 -5.32 -20.48 -12.51
CA THR A 73 -6.79 -20.35 -12.53
C THR A 73 -7.48 -21.42 -11.67
N GLN A 74 -6.89 -22.62 -11.61
CA GLN A 74 -7.37 -23.73 -10.81
C GLN A 74 -7.38 -23.42 -9.30
N ASP A 75 -6.41 -22.65 -8.80
CA ASP A 75 -6.37 -22.26 -7.39
C ASP A 75 -7.58 -21.40 -6.98
N PHE A 76 -8.13 -20.62 -7.92
CA PHE A 76 -9.36 -19.88 -7.72
C PHE A 76 -10.60 -20.77 -7.84
N ILE A 77 -10.59 -21.72 -8.78
CA ILE A 77 -11.70 -22.69 -8.94
C ILE A 77 -11.84 -23.54 -7.67
N GLU A 78 -10.73 -23.92 -7.05
CA GLU A 78 -10.69 -24.69 -5.81
C GLU A 78 -10.86 -23.81 -4.55
N GLY A 79 -10.89 -22.49 -4.70
CA GLY A 79 -11.06 -21.56 -3.59
C GLY A 79 -9.93 -21.62 -2.55
N ARG A 80 -8.67 -21.80 -2.98
CA ARG A 80 -7.50 -21.88 -2.09
C ARG A 80 -7.28 -20.57 -1.34
N ARG A 81 -7.87 -20.48 -0.15
CA ARG A 81 -8.02 -19.24 0.64
C ARG A 81 -6.72 -18.45 0.80
N HIS A 82 -5.61 -19.13 1.12
CA HIS A 82 -4.33 -18.45 1.35
C HIS A 82 -3.80 -17.74 0.09
N LEU A 83 -3.98 -18.32 -1.10
CA LEU A 83 -3.58 -17.71 -2.37
C LEU A 83 -4.48 -16.53 -2.74
N VAL A 84 -5.80 -16.70 -2.58
CA VAL A 84 -6.75 -15.62 -2.88
C VAL A 84 -6.55 -14.44 -1.94
N LEU A 85 -6.38 -14.68 -0.64
CA LEU A 85 -6.09 -13.62 0.34
C LEU A 85 -4.74 -12.96 0.06
N GLY A 86 -3.74 -13.73 -0.36
CA GLY A 86 -2.44 -13.21 -0.80
C GLY A 86 -2.59 -12.23 -1.96
N LEU A 87 -3.36 -12.58 -3.00
CA LEU A 87 -3.63 -11.68 -4.12
C LEU A 87 -4.41 -10.43 -3.70
N ILE A 88 -5.47 -10.58 -2.92
CA ILE A 88 -6.26 -9.45 -2.40
C ILE A 88 -5.36 -8.49 -1.62
N SER A 89 -4.48 -9.02 -0.76
CA SER A 89 -3.52 -8.22 0.00
C SER A 89 -2.61 -7.38 -0.91
N GLN A 90 -2.07 -7.99 -1.98
CA GLN A 90 -1.25 -7.27 -2.97
C GLN A 90 -2.03 -6.16 -3.68
N ILE A 91 -3.25 -6.44 -4.14
CA ILE A 91 -4.10 -5.44 -4.84
C ILE A 91 -4.40 -4.25 -3.93
N ILE A 92 -4.70 -4.51 -2.66
CA ILE A 92 -4.99 -3.43 -1.71
C ILE A 92 -3.72 -2.63 -1.39
N LYS A 93 -2.57 -3.30 -1.24
CA LYS A 93 -1.27 -2.65 -1.07
C LYS A 93 -0.99 -1.68 -2.22
N ILE A 94 -1.21 -2.10 -3.47
CA ILE A 94 -1.07 -1.23 -4.65
C ILE A 94 -1.93 0.02 -4.51
N GLN A 95 -3.20 -0.12 -4.12
CA GLN A 95 -4.08 1.05 -3.96
C GLN A 95 -3.61 1.97 -2.83
N LEU A 96 -3.28 1.41 -1.67
CA LEU A 96 -2.89 2.20 -0.49
C LEU A 96 -1.59 2.99 -0.74
N LEU A 97 -0.71 2.45 -1.58
CA LEU A 97 0.57 3.06 -1.87
C LEU A 97 0.58 3.80 -3.23
N ALA A 98 -0.54 3.86 -3.95
CA ALA A 98 -0.62 4.45 -5.29
C ALA A 98 -0.24 5.94 -5.33
N ASP A 99 -0.45 6.65 -4.23
CA ASP A 99 -0.19 8.09 -4.13
C ASP A 99 1.17 8.42 -3.49
N LEU A 100 1.91 7.40 -3.02
CA LEU A 100 3.26 7.53 -2.46
C LEU A 100 4.33 7.55 -3.56
N ASN A 101 4.29 8.58 -4.39
CA ASN A 101 5.35 8.89 -5.34
C ASN A 101 5.37 10.40 -5.62
N LEU A 102 6.50 10.91 -6.08
CA LEU A 102 6.69 12.34 -6.32
C LEU A 102 5.78 12.92 -7.40
N LYS A 103 5.30 12.10 -8.35
CA LYS A 103 4.36 12.54 -9.39
C LYS A 103 3.00 12.91 -8.80
N LYS A 104 2.51 12.13 -7.84
CA LYS A 104 1.20 12.36 -7.20
C LYS A 104 1.28 13.17 -5.91
N THR A 105 2.36 13.01 -5.16
CA THR A 105 2.62 13.75 -3.92
C THR A 105 3.97 14.47 -4.03
N PRO A 106 4.04 15.63 -4.72
CA PRO A 106 5.26 16.43 -4.84
C PRO A 106 5.85 16.88 -3.50
N GLN A 107 5.01 16.93 -2.46
CA GLN A 107 5.42 17.28 -1.09
C GLN A 107 6.46 16.32 -0.51
N LEU A 108 6.60 15.11 -1.07
CA LEU A 108 7.61 14.14 -0.64
C LEU A 108 9.05 14.65 -0.81
N VAL A 109 9.30 15.72 -1.58
CA VAL A 109 10.64 16.32 -1.66
C VAL A 109 11.12 16.87 -0.29
N GLU A 110 10.22 17.25 0.62
CA GLU A 110 10.60 17.68 1.99
C GLU A 110 11.29 16.55 2.79
N LEU A 111 11.19 15.29 2.33
CA LEU A 111 11.89 14.15 2.95
C LEU A 111 13.39 14.09 2.60
N VAL A 112 13.87 15.04 1.79
CA VAL A 112 15.19 15.06 1.18
C VAL A 112 15.81 16.45 1.33
N ASP A 113 17.11 16.48 1.63
CA ASP A 113 17.87 17.72 1.78
C ASP A 113 18.50 18.16 0.43
N ASP A 114 19.02 17.21 -0.38
CA ASP A 114 19.77 17.49 -1.63
C ASP A 114 19.19 16.81 -2.88
N SER A 115 19.53 17.33 -4.08
CA SER A 115 19.01 16.81 -5.36
C SER A 115 19.35 15.33 -5.63
N LYS A 116 20.49 14.82 -5.12
CA LYS A 116 20.87 13.41 -5.27
C LYS A 116 19.93 12.46 -4.53
N ASP A 117 19.44 12.84 -3.34
CA ASP A 117 18.53 11.97 -2.61
C ASP A 117 17.11 12.01 -3.18
N VAL A 118 16.80 12.95 -4.10
CA VAL A 118 15.53 12.97 -4.85
C VAL A 118 15.52 11.84 -5.87
N GLU A 119 16.62 11.63 -6.59
CA GLU A 119 16.76 10.50 -7.51
C GLU A 119 16.68 9.16 -6.77
N GLU A 120 17.34 9.07 -5.61
CA GLU A 120 17.20 7.91 -4.72
C GLU A 120 15.75 7.73 -4.26
N LEU A 121 15.06 8.80 -3.85
CA LEU A 121 13.66 8.72 -3.43
C LEU A 121 12.75 8.22 -4.56
N MET A 122 13.04 8.56 -5.82
CA MET A 122 12.29 8.08 -6.98
C MET A 122 12.51 6.60 -7.29
N SER A 123 13.66 6.02 -6.91
CA SER A 123 13.95 4.60 -7.11
C SER A 123 13.47 3.71 -5.96
N LEU A 124 13.14 4.29 -4.81
CA LEU A 124 12.65 3.55 -3.64
C LEU A 124 11.25 2.96 -3.87
N ALA A 125 11.07 1.74 -3.34
CA ALA A 125 9.76 1.13 -3.24
C ALA A 125 8.82 1.98 -2.34
N PRO A 126 7.50 2.04 -2.61
CA PRO A 126 6.59 2.89 -1.87
C PRO A 126 6.55 2.65 -0.34
N GLU A 127 6.81 1.42 0.10
CA GLU A 127 6.91 1.08 1.53
C GLU A 127 8.12 1.76 2.19
N LYS A 128 9.23 1.90 1.45
CA LYS A 128 10.44 2.57 1.93
C LYS A 128 10.24 4.09 1.98
N ILE A 129 9.54 4.66 1.00
CA ILE A 129 9.11 6.06 1.03
C ILE A 129 8.25 6.32 2.27
N LEU A 130 7.31 5.42 2.58
CA LEU A 130 6.45 5.56 3.75
C LEU A 130 7.22 5.46 5.08
N LEU A 131 8.23 4.58 5.17
CA LEU A 131 9.13 4.53 6.32
C LEU A 131 9.94 5.82 6.48
N ARG A 132 10.46 6.37 5.37
CA ARG A 132 11.21 7.63 5.37
C ARG A 132 10.32 8.77 5.86
N TRP A 133 9.09 8.85 5.36
CA TRP A 133 8.09 9.80 5.83
C TRP A 133 7.77 9.66 7.33
N MET A 134 7.53 8.43 7.79
CA MET A 134 7.19 8.19 9.20
C MET A 134 8.34 8.64 10.11
N ASN A 135 9.58 8.29 9.77
CA ASN A 135 10.76 8.72 10.53
C ASN A 135 10.96 10.24 10.48
N PHE A 136 10.67 10.88 9.36
CA PHE A 136 10.73 12.34 9.24
C PHE A 136 9.79 13.03 10.24
N GLN A 137 8.55 12.56 10.35
CA GLN A 137 7.60 13.10 11.33
C GLN A 137 7.97 12.74 12.77
N LEU A 138 8.47 11.51 13.02
CA LEU A 138 8.93 11.07 14.34
C LEU A 138 10.12 11.89 14.85
N LYS A 139 11.04 12.28 13.96
CA LYS A 139 12.18 13.15 14.31
C LYS A 139 11.70 14.53 14.78
N LYS A 140 10.65 15.08 14.15
CA LYS A 140 9.98 16.33 14.62
C LYS A 140 9.36 16.16 16.01
N ALA A 141 8.94 14.95 16.38
CA ALA A 141 8.41 14.61 17.70
C ALA A 141 9.48 14.45 18.80
N GLY A 142 10.77 14.48 18.45
CA GLY A 142 11.86 14.10 19.34
C GLY A 142 11.93 12.59 19.65
N TYR A 143 11.30 11.74 18.82
CA TYR A 143 11.39 10.29 18.96
C TYR A 143 12.79 9.82 18.57
N THR A 144 13.43 9.04 19.46
CA THR A 144 14.85 8.70 19.35
C THR A 144 15.12 7.43 18.54
N LYS A 145 14.16 6.52 18.47
CA LYS A 145 14.29 5.25 17.73
C LYS A 145 13.97 5.47 16.26
N THR A 146 14.66 4.73 15.39
CA THR A 146 14.35 4.69 13.95
C THR A 146 13.44 3.50 13.64
N VAL A 147 12.35 3.74 12.92
CA VAL A 147 11.44 2.69 12.47
C VAL A 147 11.93 2.16 11.11
N SER A 148 12.32 0.88 11.08
CA SER A 148 12.86 0.22 9.89
C SER A 148 11.87 -0.76 9.24
N ASN A 149 10.81 -1.14 9.96
CA ASN A 149 9.77 -2.07 9.52
C ASN A 149 8.42 -1.75 10.17
N PHE A 150 7.34 -2.27 9.61
CA PHE A 150 5.97 -2.12 10.14
C PHE A 150 5.55 -3.32 11.00
N SER A 151 6.49 -3.98 11.69
CA SER A 151 6.20 -5.12 12.56
C SER A 151 6.81 -4.93 13.95
N SER A 152 8.06 -5.34 14.16
CA SER A 152 8.72 -5.28 15.47
C SER A 152 8.86 -3.87 16.01
N ASP A 153 9.04 -2.90 15.14
CA ASP A 153 9.39 -1.52 15.52
C ASP A 153 8.17 -0.68 15.90
N VAL A 154 6.96 -1.19 15.64
CA VAL A 154 5.68 -0.50 15.90
C VAL A 154 4.79 -1.23 16.90
N LYS A 155 5.17 -2.43 17.34
CA LYS A 155 4.33 -3.32 18.17
C LYS A 155 4.02 -2.79 19.57
N ASP A 156 4.86 -1.90 20.10
CA ASP A 156 4.67 -1.29 21.41
C ASP A 156 3.78 -0.04 21.37
N ALA A 157 3.26 0.29 20.19
CA ALA A 157 2.46 1.47 19.85
C ALA A 157 3.10 2.83 20.19
N GLU A 158 4.40 2.85 20.56
CA GLU A 158 5.10 4.07 20.97
C GLU A 158 5.31 4.99 19.77
N ALA A 159 5.84 4.45 18.67
CA ALA A 159 6.01 5.18 17.42
C ALA A 159 4.67 5.77 16.92
N TYR A 160 3.57 5.03 17.03
CA TYR A 160 2.26 5.55 16.64
C TYR A 160 1.78 6.70 17.52
N ALA A 161 1.98 6.63 18.84
CA ALA A 161 1.60 7.72 19.73
C ALA A 161 2.34 9.01 19.39
N HIS A 162 3.66 8.94 19.14
CA HIS A 162 4.45 10.10 18.72
C HIS A 162 4.02 10.63 17.35
N LEU A 163 3.81 9.74 16.37
CA LEU A 163 3.36 10.12 15.03
C LEU A 163 2.03 10.88 15.07
N LEU A 164 1.02 10.33 15.77
CA LEU A 164 -0.30 10.96 15.85
C LEU A 164 -0.27 12.28 16.64
N ASN A 165 0.58 12.41 17.65
CA ASN A 165 0.77 13.66 18.38
C ASN A 165 1.38 14.77 17.53
N VAL A 166 2.32 14.44 16.63
CA VAL A 166 2.87 15.42 15.68
C VAL A 166 1.85 15.80 14.61
N LEU A 167 1.14 14.80 14.08
CA LEU A 167 0.20 15.03 12.99
C LEU A 167 -1.04 15.77 13.49
N ALA A 168 -1.66 15.33 14.57
CA ALA A 168 -2.90 15.87 15.12
C ALA A 168 -2.78 16.19 16.63
N PRO A 169 -1.98 17.21 17.00
CA PRO A 169 -1.77 17.61 18.39
C PRO A 169 -3.08 18.00 19.10
N GLU A 170 -4.08 18.48 18.38
CA GLU A 170 -5.41 18.86 18.90
C GLU A 170 -6.20 17.68 19.50
N HIS A 171 -5.83 16.44 19.17
CA HIS A 171 -6.45 15.22 19.70
C HIS A 171 -5.53 14.45 20.65
N SER A 172 -4.36 15.02 20.96
CA SER A 172 -3.36 14.40 21.83
C SER A 172 -3.91 14.19 23.23
N ASN A 173 -3.60 13.02 23.80
CA ASN A 173 -3.84 12.71 25.19
C ASN A 173 -2.49 12.48 25.90
N PRO A 174 -2.04 13.39 26.79
CA PRO A 174 -0.75 13.26 27.49
C PRO A 174 -0.57 11.96 28.27
N SER A 175 -1.67 11.26 28.60
CA SER A 175 -1.63 9.98 29.29
C SER A 175 -1.14 8.83 28.41
N THR A 176 -1.26 8.91 27.08
CA THR A 176 -0.85 7.81 26.16
C THR A 176 0.60 7.38 26.35
N LEU A 177 1.52 8.34 26.44
CA LEU A 177 2.96 8.05 26.58
C LEU A 177 3.34 7.48 27.96
N LYS A 178 2.48 7.65 28.97
CA LYS A 178 2.71 7.13 30.32
C LYS A 178 2.23 5.69 30.50
N VAL A 179 1.41 5.18 29.58
CA VAL A 179 0.89 3.81 29.63
C VAL A 179 2.02 2.82 29.35
N LYS A 180 2.24 1.91 30.30
CA LYS A 180 3.26 0.85 30.17
C LYS A 180 2.76 -0.36 29.38
N ASP A 181 1.47 -0.67 29.46
CA ASP A 181 0.87 -1.79 28.75
C ASP A 181 0.73 -1.49 27.23
N PRO A 182 1.35 -2.29 26.34
CA PRO A 182 1.23 -2.08 24.90
C PRO A 182 -0.20 -2.18 24.38
N LEU A 183 -1.04 -3.04 24.97
CA LEU A 183 -2.41 -3.25 24.49
C LEU A 183 -3.29 -2.04 24.80
N GLU A 184 -3.22 -1.53 26.03
CA GLU A 184 -3.89 -0.28 26.43
C GLU A 184 -3.37 0.92 25.63
N LYS A 185 -2.05 1.01 25.38
CA LYS A 185 -1.49 2.09 24.55
C LYS A 185 -1.99 2.02 23.12
N ALA A 186 -2.01 0.82 22.51
CA ALA A 186 -2.56 0.60 21.18
C ALA A 186 -4.03 1.01 21.09
N LYS A 187 -4.82 0.75 22.14
CA LYS A 187 -6.23 1.20 22.21
C LYS A 187 -6.33 2.71 22.09
N LEU A 188 -5.56 3.44 22.89
CA LEU A 188 -5.56 4.90 22.88
C LEU A 188 -5.05 5.48 21.55
N VAL A 189 -4.02 4.87 20.95
CA VAL A 189 -3.52 5.22 19.62
C VAL A 189 -4.62 5.11 18.58
N LEU A 190 -5.35 4.00 18.58
CA LEU A 190 -6.48 3.83 17.68
C LEU A 190 -7.57 4.87 17.96
N GLU A 191 -7.79 5.27 19.22
CA GLU A 191 -8.85 6.24 19.58
C GLU A 191 -8.49 7.63 19.08
N HIS A 192 -7.20 7.99 19.15
CA HIS A 192 -6.66 9.20 18.56
C HIS A 192 -6.83 9.18 17.02
N ALA A 193 -6.51 8.06 16.37
CA ALA A 193 -6.70 7.93 14.92
C ALA A 193 -8.18 8.07 14.51
N ASP A 194 -9.12 7.51 15.29
CA ASP A 194 -10.56 7.70 15.03
C ASP A 194 -10.98 9.17 15.10
N ARG A 195 -10.47 9.93 16.09
CA ARG A 195 -10.77 11.36 16.23
C ARG A 195 -10.26 12.18 15.05
N MET A 196 -9.17 11.75 14.42
CA MET A 196 -8.62 12.38 13.22
C MET A 196 -9.41 12.05 11.94
N GLY A 197 -10.47 11.24 12.03
CA GLY A 197 -11.28 10.79 10.89
C GLY A 197 -10.71 9.56 10.17
N CYS A 198 -9.60 9.00 10.64
CA CYS A 198 -9.03 7.77 10.11
C CYS A 198 -9.82 6.56 10.64
N LYS A 199 -10.92 6.21 9.97
CA LYS A 199 -11.76 5.07 10.36
C LYS A 199 -10.95 3.77 10.51
N ARG A 200 -11.10 3.12 11.66
CA ARG A 200 -10.41 1.88 12.04
C ARG A 200 -10.79 0.67 11.21
N TYR A 201 -9.77 -0.07 10.79
CA TYR A 201 -9.83 -1.49 10.40
C TYR A 201 -8.75 -2.34 11.11
N LEU A 202 -7.77 -1.68 11.74
CA LEU A 202 -6.72 -2.29 12.54
C LEU A 202 -7.23 -2.48 13.98
N THR A 203 -7.02 -3.65 14.57
CA THR A 203 -7.32 -3.90 15.99
C THR A 203 -6.10 -3.68 16.86
N THR A 204 -6.29 -3.55 18.17
CA THR A 204 -5.17 -3.45 19.13
C THR A 204 -4.27 -4.67 19.10
N LYS A 205 -4.85 -5.87 18.85
CA LYS A 205 -4.10 -7.11 18.74
C LYS A 205 -3.18 -7.10 17.52
N ASP A 206 -3.67 -6.63 16.37
CA ASP A 206 -2.87 -6.58 15.14
C ASP A 206 -1.62 -5.69 15.26
N ILE A 207 -1.70 -4.63 16.08
CA ILE A 207 -0.55 -3.79 16.42
C ILE A 207 0.44 -4.58 17.29
N VAL A 208 -0.03 -5.13 18.42
CA VAL A 208 0.83 -5.81 19.41
C VAL A 208 1.45 -7.10 18.85
N GLU A 209 0.74 -7.80 17.97
CA GLU A 209 1.24 -8.95 17.22
C GLU A 209 2.22 -8.56 16.11
N GLY A 210 2.30 -7.27 15.75
CA GLY A 210 3.22 -6.75 14.76
C GLY A 210 2.89 -7.20 13.33
N SER A 211 1.60 -7.30 12.98
CA SER A 211 1.16 -7.74 11.66
C SER A 211 1.64 -6.78 10.56
N PRO A 212 2.63 -7.14 9.70
CA PRO A 212 3.31 -6.17 8.85
C PRO A 212 2.38 -5.47 7.85
N ASN A 213 1.49 -6.23 7.20
CA ASN A 213 0.60 -5.71 6.16
C ASN A 213 -0.48 -4.79 6.73
N LEU A 214 -1.03 -5.12 7.90
CA LEU A 214 -2.08 -4.31 8.53
C LEU A 214 -1.51 -3.01 9.09
N ASN A 215 -0.33 -3.06 9.71
CA ASN A 215 0.38 -1.88 10.20
C ASN A 215 0.84 -0.98 9.04
N LEU A 216 1.39 -1.56 7.96
CA LEU A 216 1.72 -0.82 6.73
C LEU A 216 0.48 -0.09 6.18
N ALA A 217 -0.64 -0.80 6.07
CA ALA A 217 -1.87 -0.21 5.59
C ALA A 217 -2.29 0.96 6.47
N PHE A 218 -2.24 0.80 7.79
CA PHE A 218 -2.63 1.84 8.75
C PHE A 218 -1.77 3.09 8.62
N VAL A 219 -0.45 2.94 8.49
CA VAL A 219 0.46 4.07 8.25
C VAL A 219 0.15 4.75 6.92
N ALA A 220 -0.09 3.99 5.86
CA ALA A 220 -0.45 4.54 4.54
C ALA A 220 -1.78 5.31 4.60
N HIS A 221 -2.74 4.81 5.37
CA HIS A 221 -4.02 5.46 5.58
C HIS A 221 -3.89 6.80 6.33
N ILE A 222 -3.04 6.85 7.36
CA ILE A 222 -2.70 8.09 8.07
C ILE A 222 -2.04 9.08 7.11
N PHE A 223 -1.06 8.62 6.30
CA PHE A 223 -0.38 9.46 5.31
C PHE A 223 -1.39 10.11 4.35
N GLN A 224 -2.31 9.31 3.79
CA GLN A 224 -3.33 9.80 2.86
C GLN A 224 -4.29 10.83 3.48
N HIS A 225 -4.61 10.69 4.77
CA HIS A 225 -5.50 11.62 5.46
C HIS A 225 -4.76 12.88 5.93
N ARG A 226 -3.53 12.73 6.43
CA ARG A 226 -2.75 13.81 7.00
C ARG A 226 -1.26 13.47 6.96
N ASN A 227 -0.60 13.88 5.88
CA ASN A 227 0.84 13.66 5.72
C ASN A 227 1.71 14.63 6.55
N GLY A 228 1.18 15.79 6.96
CA GLY A 228 1.94 16.79 7.74
C GLY A 228 3.15 17.36 7.00
N LEU A 229 3.17 17.29 5.67
CA LEU A 229 4.20 17.89 4.82
C LEU A 229 3.75 19.31 4.44
N SER A 230 4.71 20.22 4.35
CA SER A 230 4.46 21.62 4.00
C SER A 230 4.25 21.77 2.49
N THR A 231 3.43 22.74 2.10
CA THR A 231 3.17 23.06 0.68
C THR A 231 4.28 23.94 0.07
N GLN A 232 5.44 24.09 0.73
CA GLN A 232 6.42 25.09 0.31
C GLN A 232 7.00 24.77 -1.07
N THR A 233 6.75 25.70 -2.00
CA THR A 233 6.93 25.61 -3.45
C THR A 233 8.40 25.54 -3.92
N LYS A 234 9.37 25.85 -3.05
CA LYS A 234 10.77 26.07 -3.46
C LYS A 234 11.49 24.83 -4.00
N GLN A 235 11.09 23.63 -3.60
CA GLN A 235 11.66 22.37 -4.11
C GLN A 235 10.86 21.78 -5.28
N ILE A 236 9.66 22.30 -5.58
CA ILE A 236 8.78 21.79 -6.66
C ILE A 236 9.33 22.16 -8.05
N SER A 237 10.08 23.27 -8.17
CA SER A 237 10.68 23.70 -9.44
C SER A 237 11.65 22.66 -10.03
N PHE A 238 12.26 21.80 -9.20
CA PHE A 238 13.12 20.71 -9.67
C PHE A 238 12.33 19.63 -10.42
N LEU A 239 11.11 19.31 -9.98
CA LEU A 239 10.24 18.32 -10.62
C LEU A 239 9.74 18.81 -11.99
N GLU A 240 9.56 20.13 -12.16
CA GLU A 240 9.15 20.74 -13.43
C GLU A 240 10.27 20.73 -14.48
N THR A 241 11.53 20.64 -14.06
CA THR A 241 12.70 20.53 -14.96
C THR A 241 13.07 19.10 -15.35
N LEU A 242 12.45 18.08 -14.75
CA LEU A 242 12.68 16.70 -15.17
C LEU A 242 11.99 16.45 -16.52
N PRO A 243 12.68 15.88 -17.51
CA PRO A 243 12.06 15.54 -18.78
C PRO A 243 10.88 14.59 -18.54
N ASP A 244 9.70 14.99 -18.99
CA ASP A 244 8.47 14.19 -18.93
C ASP A 244 8.53 13.07 -19.97
N ASP A 245 9.47 12.13 -19.79
CA ASP A 245 9.58 10.95 -20.63
C ASP A 245 8.54 9.91 -20.23
N THR A 246 7.28 10.29 -20.43
CA THR A 246 6.10 9.43 -20.21
C THR A 246 6.22 8.08 -20.89
N GLN A 247 6.91 8.01 -22.05
CA GLN A 247 7.19 6.75 -22.75
C GLN A 247 8.18 5.87 -22.00
N ILE A 248 9.32 6.42 -21.56
CA ILE A 248 10.33 5.69 -20.78
C ILE A 248 9.72 5.17 -19.47
N SER A 249 8.88 5.98 -18.82
CA SER A 249 8.16 5.57 -17.60
C SER A 249 7.15 4.44 -17.84
N ARG A 250 6.57 4.33 -19.04
CA ARG A 250 5.62 3.25 -19.40
C ARG A 250 6.34 1.95 -19.74
N GLU A 251 7.42 2.03 -20.50
CA GLU A 251 8.22 0.87 -20.87
C GLU A 251 8.90 0.25 -19.66
N GLU A 252 9.53 1.09 -18.80
CA GLU A 252 10.10 0.66 -17.51
C GLU A 252 9.07 -0.16 -16.73
N ARG A 253 7.87 0.40 -16.52
CA ARG A 253 6.82 -0.27 -15.74
C ARG A 253 6.40 -1.59 -16.37
N SER A 254 6.28 -1.63 -17.69
CA SER A 254 5.86 -2.82 -18.43
C SER A 254 6.88 -3.95 -18.30
N PHE A 255 8.16 -3.64 -18.55
CA PHE A 255 9.23 -4.62 -18.39
C PHE A 255 9.39 -5.04 -16.92
N ARG A 256 9.24 -4.12 -15.96
CA ARG A 256 9.41 -4.43 -14.54
C ARG A 256 8.40 -5.45 -14.07
N PHE A 257 7.13 -5.24 -14.43
CA PHE A 257 6.06 -6.17 -14.09
C PHE A 257 6.20 -7.51 -14.81
N TRP A 258 6.69 -7.49 -16.05
CA TRP A 258 6.99 -8.71 -16.80
C TRP A 258 8.10 -9.52 -16.12
N ILE A 259 9.26 -8.92 -15.84
CA ILE A 259 10.41 -9.58 -15.20
C ILE A 259 10.03 -10.15 -13.83
N ASN A 260 9.31 -9.37 -13.00
CA ASN A 260 8.86 -9.81 -11.68
C ASN A 260 7.87 -11.00 -11.73
N ASN A 261 7.29 -11.31 -12.89
CA ASN A 261 6.41 -12.46 -13.10
C ASN A 261 7.08 -13.64 -13.83
N LEU A 262 8.40 -13.59 -14.07
CA LEU A 262 9.17 -14.73 -14.61
C LEU A 262 9.60 -15.74 -13.54
N GLY A 263 9.42 -15.43 -12.25
CA GLY A 263 9.81 -16.31 -11.14
C GLY A 263 11.27 -16.15 -10.70
N ASN A 264 11.87 -14.98 -10.97
CA ASN A 264 13.24 -14.66 -10.54
C ASN A 264 13.34 -14.57 -9.01
N SER A 265 14.54 -14.81 -8.47
CA SER A 265 14.82 -14.71 -7.03
C SER A 265 14.87 -13.27 -6.50
N THR A 266 15.15 -12.30 -7.37
CA THR A 266 15.26 -10.88 -7.03
C THR A 266 14.04 -10.10 -7.53
N TYR A 267 13.48 -9.26 -6.67
CA TYR A 267 12.39 -8.36 -7.04
C TYR A 267 12.94 -7.05 -7.58
N ILE A 268 12.49 -6.67 -8.77
CA ILE A 268 12.89 -5.43 -9.46
C ILE A 268 11.94 -4.30 -9.06
N ASN A 269 12.50 -3.25 -8.45
CA ASN A 269 11.80 -2.02 -8.09
C ASN A 269 11.98 -0.93 -9.14
N ASN A 270 13.18 -0.84 -9.73
CA ASN A 270 13.51 0.09 -10.80
C ASN A 270 14.46 -0.59 -11.80
N ILE A 271 13.99 -0.80 -13.03
CA ILE A 271 14.80 -1.48 -14.05
C ILE A 271 16.12 -0.77 -14.33
N PHE A 272 16.17 0.56 -14.31
CA PHE A 272 17.38 1.30 -14.69
C PHE A 272 18.52 1.16 -13.68
N GLU A 273 18.20 0.82 -12.44
CA GLU A 273 19.17 0.64 -11.36
C GLU A 273 19.42 -0.83 -11.06
N ASP A 274 18.35 -1.62 -10.93
CA ASP A 274 18.44 -2.99 -10.41
C ASP A 274 19.07 -3.99 -11.40
N VAL A 275 19.23 -3.63 -12.68
CA VAL A 275 19.87 -4.48 -13.71
C VAL A 275 21.33 -4.11 -13.99
N ARG A 276 21.88 -3.10 -13.30
CA ARG A 276 23.23 -2.58 -13.59
C ARG A 276 24.36 -3.55 -13.28
N ASN A 277 24.14 -4.49 -12.36
CA ASN A 277 25.13 -5.46 -11.91
C ASN A 277 25.16 -6.77 -12.71
N GLY A 278 24.35 -6.88 -13.77
CA GLY A 278 24.21 -8.09 -14.59
C GLY A 278 23.47 -9.23 -13.89
#